data_AF-A0ABD1Z9I3-F1
#
_entry.id   AF-A0ABD1Z9I3-F1
#
_cell.length_a   1.000
_cell.length_b   1.000
_cell.length_c   1.000
_cell.angle_alpha   90.00
_cell.angle_beta   90.00
_cell.angle_gamma   90.00
#
_symmetry.space_group_name_H-M   'P 1'
#
loop_
_entity.id
_entity.type
_entity.pdbx_description
1 polymer ?
#
loop_
_entity_poly.entity_id
_entity_poly.type
_entity_poly.pdbx_seq_one_letter_code
_entity_poly.pdbx_strand_id
1 'polypeptide(L)'
;MALARSPRLSSGGPLGMVFELFRDCFTPEDPTSGFNLLFELCTHIAQGRVSSSMAYLLGASCLLALEKPSSGVRPIVVGEVLYQLVARTLRFQFWEALVDHFSPLQFGVAMCGGCKTIIHDLRATLDLHQGWVVLQVDIRNAFNTVSQEALFCELRAAMGSLDQLFPFVHSFYARRSLYFSHCSCEDEVTLFFIRARVFTPFCGATRT
;
A
#
# COMPACT_ATOMS: atom_id res chain seq x y z
N MET A 1 14.22 -13.18 2.28
CA MET A 1 12.91 -13.72 2.77
C MET A 1 11.70 -13.16 2.01
N ALA A 2 11.62 -11.84 1.73
CA ALA A 2 10.47 -11.24 1.03
C ALA A 2 10.27 -11.75 -0.42
N LEU A 3 11.35 -11.88 -1.19
CA LEU A 3 11.30 -12.41 -2.57
C LEU A 3 10.95 -13.90 -2.63
N ALA A 4 11.49 -14.70 -1.70
CA ALA A 4 11.15 -16.12 -1.61
C ALA A 4 9.65 -16.34 -1.27
N ARG A 5 9.05 -15.39 -0.55
CA ARG A 5 7.63 -15.41 -0.15
C ARG A 5 6.73 -14.55 -1.05
N SER A 6 7.23 -13.98 -2.13
CA SER A 6 6.38 -13.24 -3.06
C SER A 6 5.51 -14.21 -3.87
N PRO A 7 4.33 -13.77 -4.33
CA PRO A 7 3.47 -14.62 -5.16
C PRO A 7 4.20 -15.07 -6.43
N ARG A 8 3.84 -16.25 -6.93
CA ARG A 8 4.31 -16.75 -8.21
C ARG A 8 3.33 -16.35 -9.30
N LEU A 9 3.84 -16.05 -10.49
CA LEU A 9 3.04 -15.72 -11.69
C LEU A 9 2.10 -14.53 -11.46
N SER A 10 2.52 -13.57 -10.63
CA SER A 10 1.79 -12.32 -10.40
C SER A 10 2.15 -11.31 -11.46
N SER A 11 1.16 -10.57 -11.95
CA SER A 11 1.38 -9.47 -12.89
C SER A 11 2.29 -8.38 -12.30
N GLY A 12 3.09 -7.80 -13.18
CA GLY A 12 3.94 -6.66 -12.90
C GLY A 12 3.22 -5.32 -12.99
N GLY A 13 3.95 -4.27 -12.62
CA GLY A 13 3.57 -2.89 -12.91
C GLY A 13 3.77 -2.54 -14.40
N PRO A 14 3.53 -1.28 -14.80
CA PRO A 14 3.65 -0.81 -16.18
C PRO A 14 5.04 -1.00 -16.82
N LEU A 15 6.12 -1.15 -16.05
CA LEU A 15 7.46 -1.44 -16.58
C LEU A 15 7.65 -2.92 -16.98
N GLY A 16 6.65 -3.77 -16.79
CA GLY A 16 6.68 -5.18 -17.17
C GLY A 16 7.54 -6.08 -16.27
N MET A 17 8.08 -5.54 -15.17
CA MET A 17 8.86 -6.33 -14.21
C MET A 17 7.96 -7.32 -13.45
N VAL A 18 8.41 -8.56 -13.32
CA VAL A 18 7.74 -9.62 -12.53
C VAL A 18 8.68 -10.16 -11.45
N PHE A 19 8.14 -10.82 -10.41
CA PHE A 19 8.98 -11.37 -9.33
C PHE A 19 9.94 -12.45 -9.83
N GLU A 20 9.54 -13.18 -10.86
CA GLU A 20 10.31 -14.24 -11.52
C GLU A 20 11.62 -13.71 -12.07
N LEU A 21 11.63 -12.53 -12.71
CA LEU A 21 12.84 -11.89 -13.23
C LEU A 21 13.91 -11.76 -12.15
N PHE A 22 13.52 -11.33 -10.94
CA PHE A 22 14.45 -11.21 -9.83
C PHE A 22 14.87 -12.56 -9.28
N ARG A 23 14.01 -13.59 -9.30
CA ARG A 23 14.37 -14.94 -8.88
C ARG A 23 15.35 -15.60 -9.86
N ASP A 24 15.27 -15.26 -11.13
CA ASP A 24 16.17 -15.77 -12.17
C ASP A 24 17.56 -15.14 -12.09
N CYS A 25 17.71 -13.99 -11.42
CA CYS A 25 19.03 -13.41 -11.11
C CYS A 25 19.86 -14.27 -10.14
N PHE A 26 19.28 -15.30 -9.52
CA PHE A 26 19.99 -16.21 -8.63
C PHE A 26 20.30 -17.51 -9.38
N THR A 27 21.48 -17.58 -10.00
CA THR A 27 21.93 -18.81 -10.64
C THR A 27 22.59 -19.75 -9.61
N PRO A 28 22.60 -21.07 -9.84
CA PRO A 28 23.34 -22.00 -8.98
C PRO A 28 24.85 -21.73 -8.94
N GLU A 29 25.38 -21.15 -10.01
CA GLU A 29 26.80 -20.86 -10.23
C GLU A 29 27.25 -19.59 -9.53
N ASP A 30 26.37 -18.58 -9.43
CA ASP A 30 26.64 -17.32 -8.73
C ASP A 30 25.39 -16.82 -7.99
N PRO A 31 25.05 -17.44 -6.84
CA PRO A 31 23.88 -17.03 -6.06
C PRO A 31 24.11 -15.71 -5.31
N THR A 32 25.35 -15.23 -5.22
CA THR A 32 25.72 -14.12 -4.34
C THR A 32 25.75 -12.78 -5.05
N SER A 33 26.25 -12.70 -6.28
CA SER A 33 26.32 -11.41 -6.99
C SER A 33 24.94 -10.83 -7.29
N GLY A 34 24.01 -11.66 -7.78
CA GLY A 34 22.61 -11.25 -7.99
C GLY A 34 21.91 -10.83 -6.70
N PHE A 35 22.21 -11.52 -5.59
CA PHE A 35 21.72 -11.13 -4.27
C PHE A 35 22.23 -9.76 -3.85
N ASN A 36 23.53 -9.52 -3.94
CA ASN A 36 24.17 -8.29 -3.46
C ASN A 36 23.65 -7.07 -4.21
N LEU A 37 23.54 -7.15 -5.54
CA LEU A 37 22.99 -6.06 -6.36
C LEU A 37 21.53 -5.77 -6.02
N LEU A 38 20.69 -6.81 -5.89
CA LEU A 38 19.29 -6.63 -5.53
C LEU A 38 19.14 -6.08 -4.11
N PHE A 39 19.97 -6.55 -3.18
CA PHE A 39 20.01 -6.07 -1.80
C PHE A 39 20.37 -4.59 -1.76
N GLU A 40 21.47 -4.19 -2.41
CA GLU A 40 21.92 -2.80 -2.48
C GLU A 40 20.83 -1.90 -3.09
N LEU A 41 20.25 -2.30 -4.22
CA LEU A 41 19.16 -1.57 -4.86
C LEU A 41 17.96 -1.40 -3.91
N CYS A 42 17.52 -2.49 -3.25
CA CYS A 42 16.41 -2.43 -2.31
C CYS A 42 16.72 -1.55 -1.10
N THR A 43 17.96 -1.58 -0.58
CA THR A 43 18.40 -0.72 0.51
C THR A 43 18.39 0.74 0.11
N HIS A 44 18.86 1.09 -1.09
CA HIS A 44 18.78 2.46 -1.61
C HIS A 44 17.33 2.95 -1.69
N ILE A 45 16.42 2.12 -2.22
CA ILE A 45 14.99 2.47 -2.31
C ILE A 45 14.39 2.64 -0.89
N ALA A 46 14.66 1.70 0.03
CA ALA A 46 14.18 1.74 1.41
C ALA A 46 14.65 3.00 2.16
N GLN A 47 15.86 3.47 1.89
CA GLN A 47 16.43 4.68 2.49
C GLN A 47 15.96 5.96 1.80
N GLY A 48 15.06 5.87 0.80
CA GLY A 48 14.61 7.02 0.01
C GLY A 48 15.72 7.63 -0.87
N ARG A 49 16.82 6.89 -1.12
CA ARG A 49 17.94 7.32 -1.97
C ARG A 49 17.64 7.04 -3.43
N VAL A 50 16.52 7.58 -3.91
CA VAL A 50 16.06 7.47 -5.29
C VAL A 50 15.85 8.86 -5.86
N SER A 51 16.25 9.07 -7.11
CA SER A 51 15.97 10.34 -7.79
C SER A 51 14.47 10.56 -7.94
N SER A 52 14.04 11.81 -8.09
CA SER A 52 12.62 12.13 -8.30
C SER A 52 12.03 11.38 -9.50
N SER A 53 12.75 11.28 -10.61
CA SER A 53 12.30 10.52 -11.79
C SER A 53 12.16 9.03 -11.50
N MET A 54 13.11 8.44 -10.78
CA MET A 54 13.07 7.02 -10.43
C MET A 54 11.92 6.70 -9.47
N ALA A 55 11.72 7.51 -8.43
CA ALA A 55 10.59 7.36 -7.51
C ALA A 55 9.24 7.51 -8.22
N TYR A 56 9.17 8.34 -9.28
CA TYR A 56 7.98 8.49 -10.10
C TYR A 56 7.67 7.23 -10.92
N LEU A 57 8.69 6.61 -11.53
CA LEU A 57 8.56 5.36 -12.29
C LEU A 57 8.30 4.16 -11.38
N LEU A 58 9.05 4.02 -10.28
CA LEU A 58 8.86 2.95 -9.30
C LEU A 58 7.52 3.07 -8.55
N GLY A 59 6.98 4.28 -8.41
CA GLY A 59 5.65 4.52 -7.85
C GLY A 59 4.53 4.36 -8.88
N ALA A 60 4.84 4.07 -10.14
CA ALA A 60 3.85 3.86 -11.17
C ALA A 60 3.09 2.54 -10.96
N SER A 61 1.89 2.48 -11.49
CA SER A 61 1.03 1.32 -11.33
C SER A 61 0.06 1.14 -12.47
N CYS A 62 -0.37 -0.10 -12.68
CA CYS A 62 -1.39 -0.47 -13.64
C CYS A 62 -2.76 -0.50 -12.93
N LEU A 63 -3.71 0.28 -13.43
CA LEU A 63 -5.08 0.37 -12.93
C LEU A 63 -5.97 -0.58 -13.73
N LEU A 64 -6.57 -1.53 -13.03
CA LEU A 64 -7.47 -2.53 -13.59
C LEU A 64 -8.87 -2.37 -12.99
N ALA A 65 -9.88 -2.27 -13.84
CA ALA A 65 -11.28 -2.23 -13.42
C ALA A 65 -11.83 -3.66 -13.35
N LEU A 66 -12.02 -4.21 -12.14
CA LEU A 66 -12.68 -5.50 -11.96
C LEU A 66 -14.17 -5.32 -11.71
N GLU A 67 -15.00 -6.15 -12.32
CA GLU A 67 -16.44 -6.14 -12.08
C GLU A 67 -16.79 -6.79 -10.74
N LYS A 68 -17.74 -6.20 -10.01
CA LYS A 68 -18.35 -6.83 -8.83
C LYS A 68 -19.48 -7.77 -9.28
N PRO A 69 -19.65 -8.93 -8.62
CA PRO A 69 -20.78 -9.84 -8.90
C PRO A 69 -22.17 -9.19 -8.78
N SER A 70 -22.31 -8.17 -7.92
CA SER A 70 -23.58 -7.54 -7.56
C SER A 70 -23.71 -6.11 -8.09
N SER A 71 -23.11 -5.80 -9.25
CA SER A 71 -22.95 -4.47 -9.85
C SER A 71 -21.89 -3.56 -9.18
N GLY A 72 -21.23 -2.74 -10.01
CA GLY A 72 -20.16 -1.83 -9.62
C GLY A 72 -18.75 -2.33 -9.96
N VAL A 73 -17.75 -1.45 -9.81
CA VAL A 73 -16.34 -1.72 -10.18
C VAL A 73 -15.46 -1.74 -8.92
N ARG A 74 -14.50 -2.65 -8.87
CA ARG A 74 -13.36 -2.67 -7.94
C ARG A 74 -12.11 -2.25 -8.72
N PRO A 75 -11.63 -1.01 -8.55
CA PRO A 75 -10.33 -0.64 -9.09
C PRO A 75 -9.25 -1.42 -8.33
N ILE A 76 -8.41 -2.14 -9.07
CA ILE A 76 -7.21 -2.78 -8.57
C ILE A 76 -6.01 -2.03 -9.12
N VAL A 77 -5.08 -1.72 -8.22
CA VAL A 77 -3.83 -1.04 -8.56
C VAL A 77 -2.70 -2.05 -8.41
N VAL A 78 -2.03 -2.34 -9.52
CA VAL A 78 -0.85 -3.22 -9.56
C VAL A 78 0.39 -2.36 -9.66
N GLY A 79 1.11 -2.18 -8.55
CA GLY A 79 2.32 -1.35 -8.50
C GLY A 79 3.55 -2.03 -9.09
N GLU A 80 4.65 -1.29 -9.22
CA GLU A 80 5.92 -1.89 -9.64
C GLU A 80 6.47 -2.93 -8.66
N VAL A 81 7.07 -3.98 -9.20
CA VAL A 81 7.56 -5.11 -8.41
C VAL A 81 8.68 -4.71 -7.45
N LEU A 82 9.59 -3.82 -7.85
CA LEU A 82 10.64 -3.32 -6.96
C LEU A 82 10.06 -2.55 -5.77
N TYR A 83 9.08 -1.67 -6.01
CA TYR A 83 8.37 -0.98 -4.93
C TYR A 83 7.66 -1.98 -4.01
N GLN A 84 6.93 -2.95 -4.57
CA GLN A 84 6.25 -3.99 -3.79
C GLN A 84 7.23 -4.83 -2.98
N LEU A 85 8.38 -5.21 -3.55
CA LEU A 85 9.41 -6.00 -2.89
C LEU A 85 10.00 -5.26 -1.68
N VAL A 86 10.32 -3.98 -1.85
CA VAL A 86 10.85 -3.14 -0.77
C VAL A 86 9.79 -2.91 0.29
N ALA A 87 8.57 -2.53 -0.07
CA ALA A 87 7.45 -2.33 0.86
C ALA A 87 7.15 -3.59 1.68
N ARG A 88 7.17 -4.77 1.04
CA ARG A 88 6.99 -6.07 1.71
C ARG A 88 8.14 -6.37 2.66
N THR A 89 9.37 -6.08 2.26
CA THR A 89 10.56 -6.28 3.11
C THR A 89 10.48 -5.42 4.35
N LEU A 90 10.17 -4.13 4.18
CA LEU A 90 9.97 -3.20 5.29
C LEU A 90 8.82 -3.66 6.20
N ARG A 91 7.67 -4.06 5.65
CA ARG A 91 6.57 -4.61 6.45
C ARG A 91 7.00 -5.81 7.31
N PHE A 92 7.83 -6.71 6.78
CA PHE A 92 8.33 -7.84 7.57
C PHE A 92 9.33 -7.40 8.64
N GLN A 93 10.21 -6.46 8.31
CA GLN A 93 11.22 -5.94 9.25
C GLN A 93 10.60 -5.17 10.41
N PHE A 94 9.56 -4.39 10.15
CA PHE A 94 8.87 -3.55 11.13
C PHE A 94 7.57 -4.20 11.64
N TRP A 95 7.39 -5.51 11.44
CA TRP A 95 6.14 -6.20 11.79
C TRP A 95 5.72 -5.98 13.24
N GLU A 96 6.62 -6.23 14.19
CA GLU A 96 6.34 -6.10 15.63
C GLU A 96 6.00 -4.66 16.01
N ALA A 97 6.80 -3.69 15.53
CA ALA A 97 6.53 -2.27 15.75
C ALA A 97 5.17 -1.82 15.18
N LEU A 98 4.78 -2.36 14.01
CA LEU A 98 3.46 -2.09 13.44
C LEU A 98 2.35 -2.71 14.28
N VAL A 99 2.52 -3.93 14.79
CA VAL A 99 1.55 -4.56 15.70
C VAL A 99 1.38 -3.74 16.96
N ASP A 100 2.47 -3.35 17.61
CA ASP A 100 2.44 -2.60 18.86
C ASP A 100 1.79 -1.22 18.68
N HIS A 101 2.05 -0.56 17.54
CA HIS A 101 1.47 0.75 17.24
C HIS A 101 -0.03 0.68 16.91
N PHE A 102 -0.48 -0.37 16.21
CA PHE A 102 -1.87 -0.51 15.77
C PHE A 102 -2.77 -1.22 16.78
N SER A 103 -2.20 -2.00 17.69
CA SER A 103 -2.93 -2.66 18.76
C SER A 103 -3.35 -1.68 19.86
N PRO A 104 -4.54 -1.83 20.48
CA PRO A 104 -5.59 -2.83 20.20
C PRO A 104 -6.65 -2.35 19.20
N LEU A 105 -6.46 -1.19 18.56
CA LEU A 105 -7.53 -0.49 17.84
C LEU A 105 -7.73 -0.98 16.40
N GLN A 106 -6.69 -1.55 15.78
CA GLN A 106 -6.70 -1.89 14.37
C GLN A 106 -6.43 -3.39 14.16
N PHE A 107 -7.44 -4.09 13.63
CA PHE A 107 -7.41 -5.53 13.39
C PHE A 107 -7.11 -5.89 11.92
N GLY A 108 -7.08 -4.90 11.02
CA GLY A 108 -6.90 -5.11 9.58
C GLY A 108 -5.44 -5.14 9.11
N VAL A 109 -4.49 -4.68 9.94
CA VAL A 109 -3.07 -4.60 9.61
C VAL A 109 -2.26 -5.31 10.68
N ALA A 110 -1.26 -6.07 10.23
CA ALA A 110 -0.29 -6.75 11.08
C ALA A 110 -0.83 -7.75 12.14
N MET A 111 -2.13 -8.01 12.19
CA MET A 111 -2.72 -8.97 13.12
C MET A 111 -3.11 -10.28 12.42
N CYS A 112 -2.58 -11.41 12.90
CA CYS A 112 -3.00 -12.72 12.43
C CYS A 112 -4.45 -13.00 12.87
N GLY A 113 -5.34 -13.27 11.92
CA GLY A 113 -6.74 -13.61 12.22
C GLY A 113 -7.61 -12.43 12.68
N GLY A 114 -7.16 -11.18 12.51
CA GLY A 114 -7.84 -10.00 13.06
C GLY A 114 -9.33 -9.88 12.73
N CYS A 115 -9.76 -10.28 11.51
CA CYS A 115 -11.20 -10.29 11.16
C CYS A 115 -12.04 -11.22 12.06
N LYS A 116 -11.48 -12.35 12.51
CA LYS A 116 -12.17 -13.26 13.43
C LYS A 116 -12.12 -12.70 14.85
N THR A 117 -10.95 -12.20 15.25
CA THR A 117 -10.72 -11.63 16.57
C THR A 117 -11.71 -10.51 16.87
N ILE A 118 -11.83 -9.52 15.99
CA ILE A 118 -12.76 -8.39 16.21
C ILE A 118 -14.23 -8.84 16.35
N ILE A 119 -14.66 -9.87 15.60
CA ILE A 119 -16.04 -10.39 15.68
C ILE A 119 -16.26 -11.10 17.02
N HIS A 120 -15.32 -11.92 17.45
CA HIS A 120 -15.43 -12.64 18.72
C HIS A 120 -15.34 -11.70 19.93
N ASP A 121 -14.41 -10.73 19.90
CA ASP A 121 -14.24 -9.74 20.95
C ASP A 121 -15.49 -8.85 21.08
N LEU A 122 -16.07 -8.43 19.95
CA LEU A 122 -17.30 -7.63 19.95
C LEU A 122 -18.47 -8.40 20.56
N ARG A 123 -18.65 -9.68 20.20
CA ARG A 123 -19.72 -10.54 20.76
C ARG A 123 -19.56 -10.70 22.27
N ALA A 124 -18.36 -11.08 22.72
CA ALA A 124 -18.09 -11.23 24.14
C ALA A 124 -18.31 -9.91 24.92
N THR A 125 -17.96 -8.77 24.32
CA THR A 125 -18.19 -7.45 24.93
C THR A 125 -19.68 -7.13 25.06
N LEU A 126 -20.49 -7.44 24.05
CA LEU A 126 -21.94 -7.25 24.10
C LEU A 126 -22.63 -8.19 25.10
N ASP A 127 -22.13 -9.43 25.25
CA ASP A 127 -22.65 -10.37 26.25
C ASP A 127 -22.41 -9.86 27.68
N LEU A 128 -21.25 -9.24 27.93
CA LEU A 128 -20.91 -8.61 29.21
C LEU A 128 -21.66 -7.29 29.45
N HIS A 129 -21.98 -6.56 28.38
CA HIS A 129 -22.60 -5.25 28.44
C HIS A 129 -23.91 -5.19 27.64
N GLN A 130 -24.95 -5.84 28.16
CA GLN A 130 -26.24 -6.03 27.48
C GLN A 130 -26.99 -4.74 27.07
N GLY A 131 -26.58 -3.57 27.58
CA GLY A 131 -27.13 -2.26 27.19
C GLY A 131 -26.35 -1.55 26.08
N TRP A 132 -25.23 -2.10 25.62
CA TRP A 132 -24.40 -1.48 24.58
C TRP A 132 -24.94 -1.79 23.18
N VAL A 133 -24.66 -0.88 22.24
CA VAL A 133 -25.03 -1.01 20.83
C VAL A 133 -23.79 -0.91 19.96
N VAL A 134 -23.82 -1.54 18.79
CA VAL A 134 -22.74 -1.50 17.81
C VAL A 134 -23.04 -0.42 16.77
N LEU A 135 -22.11 0.53 16.62
CA LEU A 135 -22.11 1.47 15.51
C LEU A 135 -21.17 0.99 14.41
N GLN A 136 -21.73 0.64 13.25
CA GLN A 136 -20.94 0.31 12.07
C GLN A 136 -20.76 1.56 11.19
N VAL A 137 -19.50 1.92 10.94
CA VAL A 137 -19.13 3.06 10.07
C VAL A 137 -18.34 2.53 8.89
N ASP A 138 -18.68 2.98 7.68
CA ASP A 138 -17.92 2.72 6.46
C ASP A 138 -17.46 4.05 5.84
N ILE A 139 -16.17 4.15 5.53
CA ILE A 139 -15.58 5.35 4.94
C ILE A 139 -15.52 5.18 3.43
N ARG A 140 -16.32 5.98 2.71
CA ARG A 140 -16.29 5.99 1.24
C ARG A 140 -14.89 6.38 0.74
N ASN A 141 -14.29 5.47 -0.03
CA ASN A 141 -13.01 5.69 -0.71
C ASN A 141 -11.84 6.04 0.25
N ALA A 142 -11.80 5.44 1.45
CA ALA A 142 -10.87 5.79 2.53
C ALA A 142 -9.42 6.05 2.07
N PHE A 143 -8.81 5.13 1.31
CA PHE A 143 -7.41 5.24 0.87
C PHE A 143 -7.09 6.48 0.03
N ASN A 144 -8.06 6.98 -0.74
CA ASN A 144 -7.87 8.15 -1.59
C ASN A 144 -8.34 9.46 -0.94
N THR A 145 -9.01 9.37 0.22
CA THR A 145 -9.56 10.53 0.95
C THR A 145 -8.66 10.96 2.11
N VAL A 146 -7.77 10.09 2.60
CA VAL A 146 -6.78 10.44 3.62
C VAL A 146 -5.79 11.48 3.07
N SER A 147 -5.52 12.53 3.84
CA SER A 147 -4.54 13.55 3.45
C SER A 147 -3.12 13.04 3.61
N GLN A 148 -2.25 13.42 2.68
CA GLN A 148 -0.83 13.06 2.72
C GLN A 148 -0.15 13.72 3.94
N GLU A 149 -0.59 14.93 4.29
CA GLU A 149 -0.12 15.65 5.46
C GLU A 149 -0.45 14.89 6.75
N ALA A 150 -1.67 14.37 6.91
CA ALA A 150 -2.03 13.56 8.08
C ALA A 150 -1.19 12.28 8.13
N LEU A 151 -1.00 11.60 7.00
CA LEU A 151 -0.13 10.42 6.92
C LEU A 151 1.30 10.72 7.41
N PHE A 152 1.89 11.85 6.99
CA PHE A 152 3.24 12.22 7.41
C PHE A 152 3.30 12.67 8.87
N CYS A 153 2.29 13.40 9.34
CA CYS A 153 2.18 13.78 10.74
C CYS A 153 2.09 12.54 11.64
N GLU A 154 1.22 11.58 11.32
CA GLU A 154 1.08 10.34 12.07
C GLU A 154 2.36 9.51 12.03
N LEU A 155 3.02 9.39 10.86
CA LEU A 155 4.27 8.63 10.75
C LEU A 155 5.41 9.26 11.58
N ARG A 156 5.42 10.60 11.69
CA ARG A 156 6.36 11.32 12.55
C ARG A 156 5.99 11.20 14.04
N ALA A 157 4.70 11.25 14.35
CA ALA A 157 4.16 11.19 15.70
C ALA A 157 4.21 9.78 16.31
N ALA A 158 4.21 8.74 15.48
CA ALA A 158 4.34 7.36 15.93
C ALA A 158 5.59 7.14 16.81
N MET A 159 6.64 7.96 16.63
CA MET A 159 7.93 7.95 17.33
C MET A 159 8.60 6.54 17.34
N GLY A 160 9.91 6.49 17.64
CA GLY A 160 10.62 5.21 17.71
C GLY A 160 10.85 4.55 16.34
N SER A 161 10.79 3.22 16.27
CA SER A 161 11.27 2.44 15.11
C SER A 161 10.50 2.68 13.80
N LEU A 162 9.26 3.17 13.84
CA LEU A 162 8.47 3.43 12.63
C LEU A 162 8.91 4.71 11.89
N ASP A 163 9.64 5.62 12.54
CA ASP A 163 10.18 6.82 11.90
C ASP A 163 11.14 6.50 10.73
N GLN A 164 11.78 5.33 10.79
CA GLN A 164 12.71 4.82 9.79
C GLN A 164 12.02 4.51 8.46
N LEU A 165 10.69 4.36 8.46
CA LEU A 165 9.90 4.20 7.24
C LEU A 165 9.71 5.53 6.51
N PHE A 166 9.93 6.67 7.17
CA PHE A 166 9.66 7.99 6.60
C PHE A 166 10.35 8.24 5.25
N PRO A 167 11.65 7.98 5.06
CA PRO A 167 12.31 8.23 3.77
C PRO A 167 11.68 7.45 2.61
N PHE A 168 11.33 6.18 2.85
CA PHE A 168 10.62 5.34 1.88
C PHE A 168 9.23 5.91 1.59
N VAL A 169 8.40 6.10 2.63
CA VAL A 169 7.01 6.57 2.47
C VAL A 169 6.98 7.94 1.79
N HIS A 170 7.82 8.88 2.23
CA HIS A 170 7.92 10.21 1.63
C HIS A 170 8.32 10.14 0.15
N SER A 171 9.24 9.25 -0.23
CA SER A 171 9.66 9.10 -1.64
C SER A 171 8.50 8.78 -2.57
N PHE A 172 7.50 8.02 -2.14
CA PHE A 172 6.38 7.59 -2.98
C PHE A 172 5.09 8.37 -2.73
N TYR A 173 4.82 8.78 -1.49
CA TYR A 173 3.57 9.42 -1.10
C TYR A 173 3.62 10.96 -1.12
N ALA A 174 4.81 11.60 -1.18
CA ALA A 174 4.91 13.07 -1.26
C ALA A 174 4.65 13.64 -2.66
N ARG A 175 4.10 12.82 -3.55
CA ARG A 175 3.88 13.13 -4.96
C ARG A 175 2.56 12.51 -5.42
N ARG A 176 2.16 12.85 -6.65
CA ARG A 176 1.00 12.23 -7.28
C ARG A 176 1.36 10.85 -7.82
N SER A 177 0.48 9.88 -7.58
CA SER A 177 0.56 8.55 -8.17
C SER A 177 0.39 8.61 -9.68
N LEU A 178 1.15 7.79 -10.40
CA LEU A 178 1.03 7.59 -11.83
C LEU A 178 0.28 6.28 -12.10
N TYR A 179 -0.81 6.36 -12.87
CA TYR A 179 -1.62 5.20 -13.23
C TYR A 179 -1.63 5.02 -14.76
N PHE A 180 -1.39 3.79 -15.18
CA PHE A 180 -1.58 3.33 -16.55
C PHE A 180 -2.82 2.45 -16.57
N SER A 181 -3.71 2.61 -17.54
CA SER A 181 -4.79 1.65 -17.75
C SER A 181 -4.82 1.25 -19.21
N HIS A 182 -5.07 -0.03 -19.45
CA HIS A 182 -5.32 -0.54 -20.79
C HIS A 182 -6.83 -0.60 -20.99
N CYS A 183 -7.38 0.14 -21.96
CA CYS A 183 -8.75 -0.11 -22.41
C CYS A 183 -8.67 -1.16 -23.51
N SER A 184 -9.39 -2.27 -23.40
CA SER A 184 -9.51 -3.23 -24.50
C SER A 184 -10.38 -2.72 -25.66
N CYS A 185 -10.89 -1.50 -25.56
CA CYS A 185 -11.83 -0.88 -26.51
C CYS A 185 -11.13 -0.17 -27.67
N GLU A 186 -9.89 0.28 -27.48
CA GLU A 186 -9.04 0.95 -28.46
C GLU A 186 -7.61 0.49 -28.13
N ASP A 187 -6.78 0.14 -29.12
CA ASP A 187 -5.37 -0.27 -28.93
C ASP A 187 -4.48 0.90 -28.45
N GLU A 188 -4.96 1.72 -27.51
CA GLU A 188 -4.30 2.89 -26.94
C GLU A 188 -4.11 2.75 -25.43
N VAL A 189 -2.88 3.01 -24.97
CA VAL A 189 -2.56 3.11 -23.55
C VAL A 189 -2.85 4.54 -23.08
N THR A 190 -3.95 4.72 -22.37
CA THR A 190 -4.30 6.03 -21.80
C THR A 190 -3.60 6.23 -20.46
N LEU A 191 -2.79 7.29 -20.39
CA LEU A 191 -2.17 7.77 -19.15
C LEU A 191 -3.21 8.51 -18.30
N PHE A 192 -3.57 7.94 -17.15
CA PHE A 192 -4.47 8.59 -16.21
C PHE A 192 -3.69 9.26 -15.08
N PHE A 193 -3.75 10.59 -15.07
CA PHE A 193 -3.43 11.37 -13.87
C PHE A 193 -4.70 11.52 -13.05
N ILE A 194 -4.97 10.58 -12.14
CA ILE A 194 -6.11 10.71 -11.24
C ILE A 194 -5.81 11.86 -10.27
N ARG A 195 -6.49 13.00 -10.48
CA ARG A 195 -6.59 14.06 -9.49
C ARG A 195 -7.62 13.60 -8.47
N ALA A 196 -7.18 13.14 -7.29
CA ALA A 196 -8.05 13.15 -6.12
C ALA A 196 -8.37 14.63 -5.83
N ARG A 197 -9.45 15.16 -6.42
CA ARG A 197 -10.04 16.41 -5.95
C ARG A 197 -10.60 16.09 -4.58
N VAL A 198 -9.92 16.57 -3.53
CA VAL A 198 -10.53 16.74 -2.22
C VAL A 198 -11.80 17.56 -2.44
N PHE A 199 -12.95 16.92 -2.34
CA PHE A 199 -14.22 17.63 -2.26
C PHE A 199 -14.27 18.19 -0.85
N THR A 200 -13.72 19.39 -0.64
CA THR A 200 -14.07 20.16 0.55
C THR A 200 -15.59 20.39 0.48
N PRO A 201 -16.39 19.98 1.47
CA PRO A 201 -17.77 20.41 1.51
C PRO A 201 -17.74 21.93 1.62
N PHE A 202 -18.26 22.60 0.60
CA PHE A 202 -18.51 24.02 0.63
C PHE A 202 -19.50 24.24 1.78
N CYS A 203 -18.98 24.68 2.94
CA CYS A 203 -19.79 25.10 4.06
C CYS A 203 -20.59 26.32 3.58
N GLY A 204 -21.90 26.15 3.47
CA GLY A 204 -22.80 27.18 2.99
C GLY A 204 -22.70 28.42 3.89
N ALA A 205 -22.24 29.52 3.30
CA ALA A 205 -22.52 30.84 3.84
C ALA A 205 -24.01 31.11 3.60
N THR A 206 -24.86 30.78 4.58
CA THR A 206 -26.17 31.41 4.72
C THR A 206 -25.94 32.90 4.94
N ARG A 207 -26.17 33.70 3.90
CA ARG A 207 -26.44 35.13 4.06
C ARG A 207 -27.88 35.24 4.55
N THR A 208 -28.03 35.63 5.80
CA THR A 208 -29.18 36.40 6.30
C THR A 208 -29.27 37.73 5.56
#